data_AF-A0A7Y6JUL5-F1
#
_entry.id   AF-A0A7Y6JUL5-F1
#
_cell.length_a   1.000
_cell.length_b   1.000
_cell.length_c   1.000
_cell.angle_alpha   90.00
_cell.angle_beta   90.00
_cell.angle_gamma   90.00
#
_symmetry.space_group_name_H-M   'P 1'
#
loop_
_entity.id
_entity.type
_entity.pdbx_description
1 polymer ?
#
loop_
_entity_poly.entity_id
_entity_poly.type
_entity_poly.pdbx_seq_one_letter_code
_entity_poly.pdbx_strand_id
1 'polypeptide(L)'
;MLNSSDSQEKVIVQGVFQGEHKFDDDPEVQNVLTDFDSLDFSGGPFNHHLYDMNYNEGKEANPFDEIAKYYGRKKNVFLFVDVVFRKEKEIMDIISKKCDAQARKKFGERMKIYSDRIRQGINDAKEFLNSDLTAFFNGYHVACPGHDRNIHENLNINITKPGQTLETSSFFSKKIKRIEEEKSEVKRVKIYSNGKRVVTIKKNEKQQRNYSFTEFAICDIEISWNAKDTSEKDLSCVIVLSINSGQISIKKSTIDGSGVEPKDILELAKQNEIALIGGKALHEVLEKCLIQQTPCEEKENTQPRENIVVDAPSSAFDEQVTVEKKVPIPEKAPAV
;
A
#
# COMPACT_ATOMS: atom_id res chain seq x y z
N MET A 1 -12.49 34.73 0.24
CA MET A 1 -11.33 34.05 0.87
C MET A 1 -11.88 32.84 1.58
N LEU A 2 -11.64 31.63 1.07
CA LEU A 2 -12.05 30.40 1.73
C LEU A 2 -11.06 30.14 2.87
N ASN A 3 -11.54 30.19 4.11
CA ASN A 3 -10.80 29.75 5.29
C ASN A 3 -10.43 28.28 5.09
N SER A 4 -9.20 28.03 4.65
CA SER A 4 -8.64 26.70 4.62
C SER A 4 -8.46 26.27 6.07
N SER A 5 -9.31 25.37 6.55
CA SER A 5 -8.96 24.53 7.68
C SER A 5 -7.78 23.67 7.21
N ASP A 6 -6.56 24.20 7.42
CA ASP A 6 -5.31 23.59 6.96
C ASP A 6 -5.07 22.28 7.73
N SER A 7 -5.73 21.21 7.28
CA SER A 7 -5.39 19.86 7.68
C SER A 7 -4.04 19.52 7.07
N GLN A 8 -3.08 19.12 7.90
CA GLN A 8 -1.81 18.57 7.48
C GLN A 8 -1.79 17.08 7.80
N GLU A 9 -1.25 16.28 6.89
CA GLU A 9 -1.12 14.85 7.12
C GLU A 9 0.28 14.37 6.81
N LYS A 10 0.75 13.42 7.61
CA LYS A 10 2.00 12.73 7.40
C LYS A 10 1.77 11.23 7.46
N VAL A 11 2.42 10.49 6.58
CA VAL A 11 2.45 9.02 6.62
C VAL A 11 3.83 8.58 7.09
N ILE A 12 3.87 7.74 8.12
CA ILE A 12 5.09 7.23 8.73
C ILE A 12 5.11 5.71 8.50
N VAL A 13 5.99 5.23 7.63
CA VAL A 13 6.03 3.80 7.30
C VAL A 13 6.86 3.03 8.33
N GLN A 14 6.22 2.06 8.99
CA GLN A 14 6.77 1.30 10.12
C GLN A 14 7.26 -0.11 9.72
N GLY A 15 7.31 -0.41 8.42
CA GLY A 15 7.50 -1.76 7.87
C GLY A 15 8.66 -2.59 8.44
N VAL A 16 8.65 -3.89 8.17
CA VAL A 16 9.77 -4.80 8.48
C VAL A 16 10.78 -4.71 7.34
N PHE A 17 11.93 -4.09 7.60
CA PHE A 17 12.99 -3.91 6.61
C PHE A 17 14.05 -4.98 6.79
N GLN A 18 14.20 -5.86 5.79
CA GLN A 18 15.32 -6.79 5.72
C GLN A 18 16.47 -6.09 4.97
N GLY A 19 17.29 -5.32 5.70
CA GLY A 19 18.49 -4.67 5.16
C GLY A 19 18.24 -3.71 3.99
N GLU A 20 19.31 -3.10 3.46
CA GLU A 20 19.24 -2.38 2.19
C GLU A 20 19.02 -3.40 1.06
N HIS A 21 17.77 -3.72 0.75
CA HIS A 21 17.46 -4.54 -0.44
C HIS A 21 17.90 -3.79 -1.70
N LYS A 22 19.09 -4.13 -2.18
CA LYS A 22 19.51 -3.90 -3.56
C LYS A 22 19.03 -5.11 -4.35
N PHE A 23 18.22 -4.90 -5.39
CA PHE A 23 17.62 -5.96 -6.20
C PHE A 23 18.63 -6.84 -6.98
N ASP A 24 19.94 -6.60 -6.82
CA ASP A 24 20.98 -7.18 -7.67
C ASP A 24 21.14 -8.70 -7.53
N ASP A 25 20.76 -9.29 -6.39
CA ASP A 25 20.80 -10.74 -6.13
C ASP A 25 19.44 -11.29 -5.65
N ASP A 26 18.35 -10.59 -5.94
CA ASP A 26 17.03 -10.97 -5.45
C ASP A 26 16.47 -12.16 -6.26
N PRO A 27 16.12 -13.30 -5.64
CA PRO A 27 15.40 -14.39 -6.34
C PRO A 27 14.11 -13.90 -7.01
N GLU A 28 13.54 -12.79 -6.58
CA GLU A 28 12.40 -12.16 -7.24
C GLU A 28 12.72 -11.63 -8.65
N VAL A 29 13.98 -11.31 -8.99
CA VAL A 29 14.37 -10.93 -10.37
C VAL A 29 14.09 -12.07 -11.34
N GLN A 30 14.40 -13.32 -10.95
CA GLN A 30 14.12 -14.50 -11.78
C GLN A 30 12.63 -14.72 -11.99
N ASN A 31 11.79 -14.36 -11.02
CA ASN A 31 10.34 -14.39 -11.18
C ASN A 31 9.89 -13.39 -12.27
N VAL A 32 10.47 -12.19 -12.32
CA VAL A 32 10.17 -11.21 -13.38
C VAL A 32 10.57 -11.75 -14.75
N LEU A 33 11.77 -12.32 -14.88
CA LEU A 33 12.23 -12.91 -16.14
C LEU A 33 11.37 -14.10 -16.57
N THR A 34 10.92 -14.93 -15.62
CA THR A 34 9.99 -16.04 -15.86
C THR A 34 8.63 -15.53 -16.33
N ASP A 35 8.13 -14.42 -15.78
CA ASP A 35 6.90 -13.78 -16.25
C ASP A 35 7.04 -13.28 -17.70
N PHE A 36 8.20 -12.75 -18.09
CA PHE A 36 8.48 -12.44 -19.51
C PHE A 36 8.51 -13.69 -20.38
N ASP A 37 9.13 -14.78 -19.89
CA ASP A 37 9.13 -16.08 -20.58
C ASP A 37 7.74 -16.73 -20.62
N SER A 38 6.78 -16.26 -19.84
CA SER A 38 5.40 -16.75 -19.84
C SER A 38 4.48 -15.96 -20.77
N LEU A 39 4.95 -14.87 -21.39
CA LEU A 39 4.14 -14.05 -22.29
C LEU A 39 3.68 -14.83 -23.53
N ASP A 40 2.39 -14.78 -23.83
CA ASP A 40 1.83 -15.44 -25.00
C ASP A 40 1.87 -14.53 -26.23
N PHE A 41 2.38 -15.07 -27.34
CA PHE A 41 2.45 -14.41 -28.65
C PHE A 41 1.66 -15.17 -29.73
N SER A 42 0.92 -16.22 -29.35
CA SER A 42 0.25 -17.15 -30.27
C SER A 42 -1.08 -16.64 -30.84
N GLY A 43 -1.67 -15.59 -30.24
CA GLY A 43 -2.70 -14.79 -30.90
C GLY A 43 -2.07 -13.81 -31.89
N GLY A 44 -2.55 -13.75 -33.14
CA GLY A 44 -2.28 -12.61 -34.03
C GLY A 44 -2.69 -11.27 -33.40
N PRO A 45 -2.54 -10.11 -34.06
CA PRO A 45 -2.79 -8.80 -33.44
C PRO A 45 -4.11 -8.80 -32.67
N PHE A 46 -3.99 -8.52 -31.37
CA PHE A 46 -4.66 -9.24 -30.29
C PHE A 46 -6.05 -8.71 -29.98
N ASN A 47 -7.10 -9.37 -30.48
CA ASN A 47 -8.47 -9.16 -29.99
C ASN A 47 -8.61 -9.71 -28.56
N HIS A 48 -8.93 -8.85 -27.58
CA HIS A 48 -10.24 -8.85 -26.91
C HIS A 48 -10.33 -7.96 -25.66
N HIS A 49 -11.51 -7.35 -25.54
CA HIS A 49 -12.04 -6.51 -24.48
C HIS A 49 -11.77 -6.97 -23.04
N LEU A 50 -11.08 -6.10 -22.29
CA LEU A 50 -11.54 -5.54 -20.99
C LEU A 50 -10.54 -4.52 -20.39
N TYR A 51 -9.47 -4.12 -21.11
CA TYR A 51 -8.48 -3.13 -20.65
C TYR A 51 -7.82 -2.34 -21.79
N ASP A 52 -8.62 -1.95 -22.79
CA ASP A 52 -8.24 -1.59 -24.17
C ASP A 52 -7.55 -0.22 -24.37
N MET A 53 -7.02 0.41 -23.32
CA MET A 53 -6.22 1.62 -23.49
C MET A 53 -4.81 1.50 -22.92
N ASN A 54 -3.89 1.65 -23.85
CA ASN A 54 -2.49 1.95 -23.71
C ASN A 54 -2.35 3.39 -23.17
N TYR A 55 -1.88 3.54 -21.92
CA TYR A 55 -1.55 4.84 -21.29
C TYR A 55 -0.54 5.68 -22.08
N ASN A 56 0.09 5.07 -23.08
CA ASN A 56 1.24 5.61 -23.74
C ASN A 56 0.96 6.19 -25.13
N GLU A 57 -0.04 5.72 -25.89
CA GLU A 57 -0.21 6.12 -27.31
C GLU A 57 -1.64 6.03 -27.91
N GLY A 58 -2.66 5.59 -27.17
CA GLY A 58 -4.00 5.41 -27.76
C GLY A 58 -4.04 4.29 -28.82
N LYS A 59 -3.05 3.39 -28.80
CA LYS A 59 -2.94 2.19 -29.65
C LYS A 59 -3.36 0.95 -28.86
N GLU A 60 -3.62 -0.15 -29.57
CA GLU A 60 -3.85 -1.47 -28.97
C GLU A 60 -2.70 -1.86 -28.02
N ALA A 61 -3.03 -2.52 -26.90
CA ALA A 61 -2.05 -3.01 -25.94
C ALA A 61 -1.26 -4.18 -26.55
N ASN A 62 0.03 -4.28 -26.25
CA ASN A 62 0.84 -5.43 -26.60
C ASN A 62 1.27 -6.23 -25.35
N PRO A 63 1.92 -7.39 -25.49
CA PRO A 63 2.35 -8.20 -24.34
C PRO A 63 3.24 -7.45 -23.33
N PHE A 64 4.04 -6.46 -23.78
CA PHE A 64 4.79 -5.60 -22.87
C PHE A 64 3.85 -4.73 -22.00
N ASP A 65 2.81 -4.14 -22.60
CA ASP A 65 1.83 -3.34 -21.87
C ASP A 65 1.08 -4.17 -20.82
N GLU A 66 0.80 -5.44 -21.12
CA GLU A 66 0.13 -6.36 -20.19
C GLU A 66 0.99 -6.65 -18.96
N ILE A 67 2.25 -7.05 -19.15
CA ILE A 67 3.15 -7.32 -18.03
C ILE A 67 3.42 -6.05 -17.22
N ALA A 68 3.63 -4.90 -17.87
CA ALA A 68 3.79 -3.63 -17.16
C ALA A 68 2.55 -3.25 -16.34
N LYS A 69 1.33 -3.47 -16.87
CA LYS A 69 0.07 -3.26 -16.14
C LYS A 69 -0.09 -4.26 -14.99
N TYR A 70 0.28 -5.52 -15.20
CA TYR A 70 0.25 -6.56 -14.17
C TYR A 70 1.11 -6.16 -12.98
N TYR A 71 2.35 -5.76 -13.23
CA TYR A 71 3.26 -5.29 -12.18
C TYR A 71 2.79 -4.00 -11.53
N GLY A 72 2.30 -3.02 -12.30
CA GLY A 72 1.77 -1.78 -11.76
C GLY A 72 0.50 -1.92 -10.88
N ARG A 73 -0.23 -3.04 -11.00
CA ARG A 73 -1.50 -3.28 -10.28
C ARG A 73 -1.39 -4.33 -9.18
N LYS A 74 -0.63 -5.41 -9.41
CA LYS A 74 -0.69 -6.64 -8.62
C LYS A 74 0.67 -7.08 -8.03
N LYS A 75 1.80 -6.54 -8.49
CA LYS A 75 3.14 -6.96 -8.04
C LYS A 75 4.03 -5.75 -7.69
N ASN A 76 5.31 -6.02 -7.44
CA ASN A 76 6.31 -5.01 -7.11
C ASN A 76 6.73 -4.22 -8.37
N VAL A 77 6.11 -3.05 -8.56
CA VAL A 77 6.40 -2.19 -9.72
C VAL A 77 7.83 -1.65 -9.72
N PHE A 78 8.46 -1.47 -8.54
CA PHE A 78 9.82 -0.96 -8.46
C PHE A 78 10.84 -2.01 -8.90
N LEU A 79 10.65 -3.27 -8.49
CA LEU A 79 11.43 -4.40 -8.99
C LEU A 79 11.28 -4.53 -10.50
N PHE A 80 10.05 -4.48 -11.03
CA PHE A 80 9.82 -4.54 -12.47
C PHE A 80 10.58 -3.46 -13.24
N VAL A 81 10.51 -2.20 -12.77
CA VAL A 81 11.24 -1.08 -13.37
C VAL A 81 12.75 -1.32 -13.34
N ASP A 82 13.28 -1.78 -12.22
CA ASP A 82 14.71 -2.08 -12.08
C ASP A 82 15.16 -3.20 -13.04
N VAL A 83 14.39 -4.29 -13.14
CA VAL A 83 14.64 -5.40 -14.08
C VAL A 83 14.57 -4.92 -15.52
N VAL A 84 13.55 -4.15 -15.91
CA VAL A 84 13.45 -3.59 -17.27
C VAL A 84 14.67 -2.74 -17.63
N PHE A 85 15.20 -1.97 -16.68
CA PHE A 85 16.40 -1.15 -16.93
C PHE A 85 17.70 -1.93 -16.97
N ARG A 86 17.92 -2.86 -16.04
CA ARG A 86 19.21 -3.56 -15.89
C ARG A 86 19.31 -4.80 -16.77
N LYS A 87 18.18 -5.44 -17.05
CA LYS A 87 18.10 -6.75 -17.73
C LYS A 87 17.50 -6.64 -19.13
N GLU A 88 17.54 -5.45 -19.74
CA GLU A 88 17.00 -5.19 -21.08
C GLU A 88 17.45 -6.25 -22.11
N LYS A 89 18.76 -6.58 -22.12
CA LYS A 89 19.32 -7.59 -23.03
C LYS A 89 18.75 -8.98 -22.76
N GLU A 90 18.70 -9.42 -21.51
CA GLU A 90 18.18 -10.74 -21.13
C GLU A 90 16.69 -10.87 -21.47
N ILE A 91 15.89 -9.83 -21.22
CA ILE A 91 14.48 -9.76 -21.64
C ILE A 91 14.38 -9.91 -23.16
N MET A 92 15.16 -9.14 -23.93
CA MET A 92 15.12 -9.22 -25.40
C MET A 92 15.57 -10.59 -25.92
N ASP A 93 16.52 -11.24 -25.26
CA ASP A 93 16.96 -12.59 -25.59
C ASP A 93 15.84 -13.62 -25.35
N ILE A 94 15.07 -13.51 -24.25
CA ILE A 94 13.87 -14.31 -24.00
C ILE A 94 12.84 -14.09 -25.11
N ILE A 95 12.45 -12.83 -25.35
CA ILE A 95 11.42 -12.48 -26.34
C ILE A 95 11.82 -12.93 -27.75
N SER A 96 13.11 -12.90 -28.09
CA SER A 96 13.61 -13.31 -29.41
C SER A 96 13.34 -14.77 -29.76
N LYS A 97 13.13 -15.63 -28.75
CA LYS A 97 12.81 -17.06 -28.93
C LYS A 97 11.31 -17.30 -29.10
N LYS A 98 10.48 -16.29 -28.84
CA LYS A 98 9.02 -16.43 -28.71
C LYS A 98 8.22 -15.81 -29.86
N CYS A 99 8.80 -14.89 -30.62
CA CYS A 99 8.08 -14.18 -31.67
C CYS A 99 8.96 -13.85 -32.87
N ASP A 100 8.33 -13.48 -33.98
CA ASP A 100 9.03 -13.07 -35.19
C ASP A 100 9.75 -11.71 -35.04
N ALA A 101 10.54 -11.36 -36.06
CA ALA A 101 11.32 -10.12 -36.05
C ALA A 101 10.46 -8.84 -35.96
N GLN A 102 9.26 -8.84 -36.53
CA GLN A 102 8.37 -7.68 -36.51
C GLN A 102 7.74 -7.49 -35.14
N ALA A 103 7.22 -8.56 -34.53
CA ALA A 103 6.69 -8.57 -33.17
C ALA A 103 7.77 -8.19 -32.15
N ARG A 104 8.98 -8.75 -32.28
CA ARG A 104 10.14 -8.40 -31.43
C ARG A 104 10.49 -6.92 -31.53
N LYS A 105 10.49 -6.35 -32.74
CA LYS A 105 10.76 -4.91 -32.94
C LYS A 105 9.71 -4.05 -32.24
N LYS A 106 8.42 -4.37 -32.41
CA LYS A 106 7.33 -3.65 -31.73
C LYS A 106 7.42 -3.75 -30.20
N PHE A 107 7.76 -4.94 -29.68
CA PHE A 107 7.98 -5.14 -28.24
C PHE A 107 9.12 -4.26 -27.72
N GLY A 108 10.28 -4.30 -28.38
CA GLY A 108 11.45 -3.50 -28.00
C GLY A 108 11.20 -1.99 -28.07
N GLU A 109 10.53 -1.52 -29.11
CA GLU A 109 10.09 -0.12 -29.20
C GLU A 109 9.20 0.27 -28.02
N ARG A 110 8.28 -0.60 -27.63
CA ARG A 110 7.38 -0.38 -26.49
C ARG A 110 8.13 -0.28 -25.16
N MET A 111 9.02 -1.23 -24.92
CA MET A 111 9.85 -1.28 -23.72
C MET A 111 10.76 -0.05 -23.62
N LYS A 112 11.33 0.39 -24.74
CA LYS A 112 12.14 1.62 -24.79
C LYS A 112 11.32 2.86 -24.46
N ILE A 113 10.15 3.02 -25.07
CA ILE A 113 9.24 4.15 -24.80
C ILE A 113 8.84 4.19 -23.32
N TYR A 114 8.47 3.03 -22.76
CA TYR A 114 8.17 2.92 -21.33
C TYR A 114 9.37 3.33 -20.47
N SER A 115 10.55 2.82 -20.80
CA SER A 115 11.78 3.08 -20.05
C SER A 115 12.12 4.57 -20.03
N ASP A 116 12.04 5.25 -21.17
CA ASP A 116 12.32 6.68 -21.27
C ASP A 116 11.34 7.52 -20.44
N ARG A 117 10.06 7.13 -20.42
CA ARG A 117 9.03 7.79 -19.62
C ARG A 117 9.21 7.58 -18.13
N ILE A 118 9.61 6.38 -17.71
CA ILE A 118 9.90 6.12 -16.30
C ILE A 118 11.15 6.89 -15.86
N ARG A 119 12.23 6.92 -16.65
CA ARG A 119 13.42 7.74 -16.34
C ARG A 119 13.06 9.21 -16.16
N GLN A 120 12.20 9.72 -17.04
CA GLN A 120 11.68 11.06 -16.96
C GLN A 120 10.82 11.29 -15.71
N GLY A 121 9.90 10.37 -15.41
CA GLY A 121 9.10 10.40 -14.19
C GLY A 121 9.93 10.31 -12.91
N ILE A 122 11.07 9.61 -12.92
CA ILE A 122 12.05 9.59 -11.82
C ILE A 122 12.66 10.96 -11.61
N ASN A 123 13.11 11.62 -12.67
CA ASN A 123 13.70 12.96 -12.60
C ASN A 123 12.69 13.98 -12.05
N ASP A 124 11.47 13.95 -12.59
CA ASP A 124 10.37 14.81 -12.14
C ASP A 124 10.01 14.53 -10.67
N ALA A 125 9.97 13.26 -10.25
CA ALA A 125 9.71 12.90 -8.86
C ALA A 125 10.82 13.34 -7.91
N LYS A 126 12.08 13.31 -8.34
CA LYS A 126 13.23 13.80 -7.55
C LYS A 126 13.12 15.30 -7.30
N GLU A 127 12.84 16.10 -8.34
CA GLU A 127 12.59 17.53 -8.21
C GLU A 127 11.36 17.79 -7.32
N PHE A 128 10.27 17.06 -7.55
CA PHE A 128 9.02 17.22 -6.83
C PHE A 128 9.14 16.89 -5.34
N LEU A 129 9.85 15.83 -4.97
CA LEU A 129 10.01 15.43 -3.57
C LEU A 129 11.15 16.17 -2.88
N ASN A 130 12.11 16.70 -3.64
CA ASN A 130 13.38 17.23 -3.12
C ASN A 130 14.05 16.25 -2.14
N SER A 131 14.10 14.97 -2.53
CA SER A 131 14.58 13.86 -1.70
C SER A 131 15.19 12.78 -2.59
N ASP A 132 16.14 12.00 -2.06
CA ASP A 132 16.71 10.83 -2.72
C ASP A 132 15.84 9.55 -2.56
N LEU A 133 14.54 9.75 -2.39
CA LEU A 133 13.58 8.64 -2.31
C LEU A 133 13.46 7.95 -3.66
N THR A 134 13.32 6.63 -3.66
CA THR A 134 13.00 5.89 -4.88
C THR A 134 11.54 6.18 -5.26
N ALA A 135 11.35 7.05 -6.24
CA ALA A 135 10.04 7.48 -6.68
C ALA A 135 9.99 7.75 -8.17
N PHE A 136 8.79 7.67 -8.75
CA PHE A 136 8.55 8.05 -10.14
C PHE A 136 7.10 8.46 -10.36
N PHE A 137 6.91 9.42 -11.26
CA PHE A 137 5.61 9.70 -11.85
C PHE A 137 5.26 8.71 -12.97
N ASN A 138 3.99 8.34 -13.05
CA ASN A 138 3.42 7.73 -14.25
C ASN A 138 1.97 8.19 -14.49
N GLY A 139 1.57 8.25 -15.75
CA GLY A 139 0.25 8.72 -16.13
C GLY A 139 -0.01 8.56 -17.63
N TYR A 140 -1.01 9.29 -18.13
CA TYR A 140 -1.41 9.28 -19.53
C TYR A 140 -0.55 10.25 -20.34
N HIS A 141 0.24 9.74 -21.28
CA HIS A 141 1.07 10.55 -22.17
C HIS A 141 0.36 11.02 -23.43
N VAL A 142 -0.84 10.50 -23.67
CA VAL A 142 -1.77 10.95 -24.70
C VAL A 142 -3.15 11.06 -24.08
N ALA A 143 -3.98 11.95 -24.62
CA ALA A 143 -5.39 11.98 -24.24
C ALA A 143 -6.11 10.75 -24.79
N CYS A 144 -7.07 10.23 -24.04
CA CYS A 144 -7.92 9.13 -24.48
C CYS A 144 -9.37 9.35 -24.02
N PRO A 145 -10.37 8.65 -24.58
CA PRO A 145 -11.76 8.84 -24.18
C PRO A 145 -11.95 8.79 -22.66
N GLY A 146 -12.50 9.85 -22.08
CA GLY A 146 -12.73 9.99 -20.63
C GLY A 146 -11.51 10.39 -19.79
N HIS A 147 -10.33 10.55 -20.39
CA HIS A 147 -9.10 10.95 -19.69
C HIS A 147 -8.23 11.90 -20.51
N ASP A 148 -8.07 13.12 -20.01
CA ASP A 148 -7.07 14.04 -20.55
C ASP A 148 -5.66 13.52 -20.35
N ARG A 149 -4.74 13.96 -21.22
CA ARG A 149 -3.31 13.73 -21.04
C ARG A 149 -2.88 14.30 -19.69
N ASN A 150 -2.29 13.47 -18.84
CA ASN A 150 -1.74 13.85 -17.55
C ASN A 150 -0.61 12.89 -17.19
N ILE A 151 0.64 13.28 -17.46
CA ILE A 151 1.80 12.41 -17.26
C ILE A 151 2.22 12.30 -15.79
N HIS A 152 1.78 13.25 -14.95
CA HIS A 152 2.04 13.33 -13.52
C HIS A 152 0.88 12.80 -12.67
N GLU A 153 -0.08 12.09 -13.27
CA GLU A 153 -1.31 11.64 -12.61
C GLU A 153 -1.02 10.83 -11.33
N ASN A 154 -0.07 9.89 -11.37
CA ASN A 154 0.24 9.01 -10.27
C ASN A 154 1.71 9.21 -9.83
N LEU A 155 1.89 9.63 -8.58
CA LEU A 155 3.19 9.61 -7.90
C LEU A 155 3.35 8.28 -7.17
N ASN A 156 4.40 7.52 -7.48
CA ASN A 156 4.73 6.26 -6.80
C ASN A 156 5.99 6.47 -5.97
N ILE A 157 5.94 6.19 -4.67
CA ILE A 157 7.05 6.39 -3.73
C ILE A 157 7.32 5.07 -3.02
N ASN A 158 8.55 4.57 -3.09
CA ASN A 158 8.98 3.40 -2.33
C ASN A 158 9.82 3.84 -1.14
N ILE A 159 9.38 3.43 0.05
CA ILE A 159 10.13 3.59 1.29
C ILE A 159 10.87 2.29 1.57
N THR A 160 12.19 2.40 1.70
CA THR A 160 13.11 1.30 1.97
C THR A 160 13.77 1.42 3.35
N LYS A 161 13.40 2.42 4.15
CA LYS A 161 13.90 2.63 5.52
C LYS A 161 12.74 2.78 6.52
N PRO A 162 12.84 2.18 7.72
CA PRO A 162 11.81 2.32 8.74
C PRO A 162 11.73 3.72 9.32
N GLY A 163 10.53 4.10 9.74
CA GLY A 163 10.26 5.38 10.38
C GLY A 163 10.35 6.58 9.44
N GLN A 164 10.47 6.35 8.13
CA GLN A 164 10.51 7.44 7.18
C GLN A 164 9.13 8.12 7.09
N THR A 165 9.14 9.42 7.35
CA THR A 165 7.96 10.28 7.36
C THR A 165 7.82 11.00 6.03
N LEU A 166 6.62 10.97 5.47
CA LEU A 166 6.23 11.73 4.28
C LEU A 166 5.13 12.72 4.66
N GLU A 167 5.38 14.01 4.49
CA GLU A 167 4.31 15.01 4.52
C GLU A 167 3.53 14.93 3.20
N THR A 168 2.24 14.57 3.27
CA THR A 168 1.44 14.24 2.08
C THR A 168 0.41 15.30 1.72
N SER A 169 0.11 16.24 2.61
CA SER A 169 -0.92 17.26 2.43
C SER A 169 -0.66 18.16 1.21
N SER A 170 0.59 18.53 0.97
CA SER A 170 1.01 19.42 -0.10
C SER A 170 1.13 18.76 -1.48
N PHE A 171 1.12 17.42 -1.57
CA PHE A 171 1.38 16.72 -2.84
C PHE A 171 0.38 17.03 -3.97
N PHE A 172 -0.84 17.45 -3.64
CA PHE A 172 -1.87 17.76 -4.64
C PHE A 172 -1.91 19.24 -5.07
N SER A 173 -1.17 20.11 -4.38
CA SER A 173 -1.05 21.53 -4.70
C SER A 173 0.34 21.90 -5.20
N LYS A 174 1.37 21.12 -4.83
CA LYS A 174 2.75 21.35 -5.24
C LYS A 174 2.90 21.29 -6.76
N LYS A 175 3.72 22.20 -7.30
CA LYS A 175 4.07 22.29 -8.71
C LYS A 175 5.58 22.31 -8.87
N ILE A 176 6.06 21.58 -9.86
CA ILE A 176 7.40 21.75 -10.45
C ILE A 176 7.22 22.35 -11.84
N LYS A 177 8.28 22.93 -12.39
CA LYS A 177 8.23 23.63 -13.69
C LYS A 177 7.53 22.80 -14.77
N ARG A 178 7.86 21.51 -14.82
CA ARG A 178 7.32 20.62 -15.84
C ARG A 178 5.85 20.26 -15.64
N ILE A 179 5.36 20.15 -14.41
CA ILE A 179 3.93 19.92 -14.15
C ILE A 179 3.11 21.09 -14.73
N GLU A 180 3.63 22.31 -14.64
CA GLU A 180 2.98 23.51 -15.19
C GLU A 180 3.05 23.53 -16.72
N GLU A 181 4.24 23.31 -17.30
CA GLU A 181 4.46 23.25 -18.75
C GLU A 181 3.58 22.19 -19.43
N GLU A 182 3.46 21.01 -18.81
CA GLU A 182 2.70 19.87 -19.32
C GLU A 182 1.20 19.94 -18.97
N LYS A 183 0.76 21.00 -18.29
CA LYS A 183 -0.61 21.18 -17.76
C LYS A 183 -1.12 19.93 -17.03
N SER A 184 -0.23 19.28 -16.31
CA SER A 184 -0.47 18.02 -15.62
C SER A 184 -0.73 18.27 -14.13
N GLU A 185 -1.16 17.22 -13.41
CA GLU A 185 -1.40 17.32 -11.98
C GLU A 185 -1.32 15.97 -11.29
N VAL A 186 -0.97 15.99 -10.00
CA VAL A 186 -1.02 14.81 -9.17
C VAL A 186 -2.46 14.51 -8.80
N LYS A 187 -3.00 13.38 -9.27
CA LYS A 187 -4.34 12.89 -8.90
C LYS A 187 -4.29 11.77 -7.88
N ARG A 188 -3.17 11.07 -7.80
CA ARG A 188 -2.99 9.91 -6.93
C ARG A 188 -1.56 9.81 -6.44
N VAL A 189 -1.41 9.48 -5.15
CA VAL A 189 -0.13 9.13 -4.55
C VAL A 189 -0.21 7.70 -4.07
N LYS A 190 0.78 6.88 -4.40
CA LYS A 190 0.89 5.49 -3.96
C LYS A 190 2.19 5.34 -3.19
N ILE A 191 2.08 4.97 -1.92
CA ILE A 191 3.22 4.76 -1.03
C ILE A 191 3.41 3.25 -0.87
N TYR A 192 4.64 2.81 -1.05
CA TYR A 192 5.06 1.43 -0.96
C TYR A 192 6.07 1.28 0.18
N SER A 193 6.02 0.16 0.88
CA SER A 193 7.04 -0.29 1.83
C SER A 193 7.74 -1.48 1.21
N ASN A 194 9.01 -1.32 0.88
CA ASN A 194 9.83 -2.34 0.21
C ASN A 194 9.11 -3.02 -0.98
N GLY A 195 8.58 -2.22 -1.90
CA GLY A 195 7.89 -2.69 -3.10
C GLY A 195 6.43 -3.15 -2.91
N LYS A 196 5.96 -3.29 -1.66
CA LYS A 196 4.55 -3.63 -1.35
C LYS A 196 3.75 -2.37 -1.09
N ARG A 197 2.63 -2.19 -1.78
CA ARG A 197 1.78 -0.99 -1.62
C ARG A 197 1.13 -1.00 -0.23
N VAL A 198 1.31 0.09 0.52
CA VAL A 198 0.74 0.26 1.86
C VAL A 198 -0.39 1.29 1.88
N VAL A 199 -0.23 2.40 1.15
CA VAL A 199 -1.22 3.49 1.13
C VAL A 199 -1.48 3.95 -0.30
N THR A 200 -2.73 4.23 -0.61
CA THR A 200 -3.13 5.02 -1.77
C THR A 200 -3.88 6.26 -1.31
N ILE A 201 -3.44 7.42 -1.75
CA ILE A 201 -4.06 8.71 -1.47
C ILE A 201 -4.67 9.23 -2.76
N LYS A 202 -5.96 9.56 -2.74
CA LYS A 202 -6.67 10.16 -3.88
C LYS A 202 -7.37 11.44 -3.43
N LYS A 203 -7.32 12.46 -4.27
CA LYS A 203 -8.13 13.66 -4.08
C LYS A 203 -9.50 13.46 -4.74
N ASN A 204 -10.57 13.77 -4.02
CA ASN A 204 -11.93 13.72 -4.58
C ASN A 204 -12.31 15.09 -5.20
N GLU A 205 -13.50 15.16 -5.81
CA GLU A 205 -14.00 16.38 -6.46
C GLU A 205 -14.13 17.56 -5.48
N LYS A 206 -14.47 17.27 -4.22
CA LYS A 206 -14.53 18.22 -3.10
C LYS A 206 -13.15 18.61 -2.55
N GLN A 207 -12.06 18.22 -3.23
CA GLN A 207 -10.68 18.48 -2.84
C GLN A 207 -10.22 17.77 -1.56
N GLN A 208 -11.03 16.87 -1.00
CA GLN A 208 -10.69 16.08 0.18
C GLN A 208 -9.68 14.98 -0.18
N ARG A 209 -8.78 14.68 0.75
CA ARG A 209 -7.72 13.67 0.58
C ARG A 209 -8.15 12.37 1.24
N ASN A 210 -8.44 11.36 0.42
CA ASN A 210 -8.85 10.03 0.87
C ASN A 210 -7.66 9.08 0.95
N TYR A 211 -7.33 8.66 2.17
CA TYR A 211 -6.29 7.70 2.51
C TYR A 211 -6.90 6.29 2.55
N SER A 212 -6.41 5.40 1.68
CA SER A 212 -6.84 4.00 1.61
C SER A 212 -5.65 3.08 1.87
N PHE A 213 -5.76 2.28 2.92
CA PHE A 213 -4.73 1.35 3.37
C PHE A 213 -4.99 -0.06 2.82
N THR A 214 -3.93 -0.80 2.51
CA THR A 214 -4.05 -2.22 2.13
C THR A 214 -4.19 -3.11 3.38
N GLU A 215 -4.65 -4.34 3.19
CA GLU A 215 -4.78 -5.33 4.29
C GLU A 215 -3.44 -5.71 4.93
N PHE A 216 -2.30 -5.40 4.29
CA PHE A 216 -0.95 -5.64 4.81
C PHE A 216 -0.25 -4.35 5.23
N ALA A 217 -0.97 -3.22 5.30
CA ALA A 217 -0.39 -1.95 5.65
C ALA A 217 0.11 -1.95 7.11
N ILE A 218 1.36 -1.53 7.29
CA ILE A 218 1.99 -1.31 8.60
C ILE A 218 2.60 0.09 8.57
N CYS A 219 1.87 1.07 9.09
CA CYS A 219 2.26 2.47 9.10
C CYS A 219 1.46 3.26 10.14
N ASP A 220 1.92 4.45 10.49
CA ASP A 220 1.10 5.43 11.19
C ASP A 220 0.70 6.55 10.22
N ILE A 221 -0.46 7.17 10.47
CA ILE A 221 -0.85 8.44 9.86
C ILE A 221 -1.03 9.47 10.98
N GLU A 222 -0.30 10.57 10.87
CA GLU A 222 -0.48 11.76 11.71
C GLU A 222 -1.35 12.74 10.94
N ILE A 223 -2.44 13.21 11.56
CA ILE A 223 -3.34 14.21 11.01
C ILE A 223 -3.41 15.34 12.02
N SER A 224 -3.08 16.56 11.59
CA SER A 224 -3.20 17.76 12.39
C SER A 224 -4.14 18.75 11.72
N TRP A 225 -4.94 19.48 12.51
CA TRP A 225 -5.87 20.50 12.02
C TRP A 225 -6.12 21.54 13.12
N ASN A 226 -6.64 22.70 12.71
CA ASN A 226 -7.14 23.70 13.65
C ASN A 226 -8.65 23.53 13.81
N ALA A 227 -9.11 23.59 15.06
CA ALA A 227 -10.53 23.53 15.41
C ALA A 227 -10.87 24.68 16.35
N LYS A 228 -12.15 25.02 16.47
CA LYS A 228 -12.65 25.97 17.46
C LYS A 228 -13.35 25.26 18.60
N ASP A 229 -13.07 25.68 19.83
CA ASP A 229 -13.85 25.25 20.99
C ASP A 229 -15.20 25.99 21.09
N THR A 230 -15.96 25.69 22.13
CA THR A 230 -17.27 26.32 22.41
C THR A 230 -17.19 27.83 22.66
N SER A 231 -15.99 28.36 22.94
CA SER A 231 -15.71 29.77 23.16
C SER A 231 -15.09 30.44 21.92
N GLU A 232 -15.14 29.77 20.76
CA GLU A 232 -14.52 30.18 19.49
C GLU A 232 -12.99 30.34 19.53
N LYS A 233 -12.33 29.80 20.56
CA LYS A 233 -10.87 29.81 20.65
C LYS A 233 -10.32 28.76 19.69
N ASP A 234 -9.31 29.17 18.91
CA ASP A 234 -8.57 28.25 18.04
C ASP A 234 -7.72 27.28 18.87
N LEU A 235 -7.84 26.00 18.54
CA LEU A 235 -7.13 24.87 19.14
C LEU A 235 -6.35 24.11 18.06
N SER A 236 -5.10 23.77 18.36
CA SER A 236 -4.29 22.90 17.49
C SER A 236 -4.52 21.44 17.86
N CYS A 237 -5.18 20.70 16.98
CA CYS A 237 -5.50 19.29 17.17
C CYS A 237 -4.51 18.40 16.41
N VAL A 238 -4.08 17.31 17.02
CA VAL A 238 -3.29 16.26 16.35
C VAL A 238 -3.78 14.89 16.77
N ILE A 239 -3.97 14.01 15.80
CA ILE A 239 -4.20 12.58 16.04
C ILE A 239 -3.19 11.75 15.26
N VAL A 240 -2.69 10.71 15.91
CA VAL A 240 -1.87 9.67 15.28
C VAL A 240 -2.67 8.39 15.32
N LEU A 241 -2.98 7.86 14.14
CA LEU A 241 -3.63 6.56 13.97
C LEU A 241 -2.56 5.55 13.58
N SER A 242 -2.58 4.38 14.23
CA SER A 242 -1.75 3.26 13.83
C SER A 242 -2.55 2.34 12.91
N ILE A 243 -1.91 1.95 11.81
CA ILE A 243 -2.44 1.01 10.84
C ILE A 243 -1.59 -0.24 10.92
N ASN A 244 -2.21 -1.35 11.30
CA ASN A 244 -1.57 -2.66 11.34
C ASN A 244 -2.49 -3.68 10.67
N SER A 245 -2.01 -4.27 9.58
CA SER A 245 -2.74 -5.26 8.80
C SER A 245 -4.13 -4.75 8.40
N GLY A 246 -4.20 -3.48 7.97
CA GLY A 246 -5.43 -2.79 7.58
C GLY A 246 -6.37 -2.39 8.73
N GLN A 247 -6.11 -2.83 9.96
CA GLN A 247 -6.84 -2.39 11.14
C GLN A 247 -6.32 -1.03 11.60
N ILE A 248 -7.23 -0.17 12.07
CA ILE A 248 -6.93 1.20 12.48
C ILE A 248 -7.18 1.32 13.98
N SER A 249 -6.22 1.88 14.71
CA SER A 249 -6.35 2.18 16.14
C SER A 249 -5.78 3.56 16.46
N ILE A 250 -6.26 4.17 17.55
CA ILE A 250 -5.77 5.46 18.01
C ILE A 250 -4.49 5.23 18.81
N LYS A 251 -3.37 5.80 18.34
CA LYS A 251 -2.06 5.71 18.99
C LYS A 251 -1.78 6.90 19.90
N LYS A 252 -2.20 8.10 19.49
CA LYS A 252 -2.00 9.36 20.23
C LYS A 252 -3.03 10.40 19.83
N SER A 253 -3.49 11.20 20.79
CA SER A 253 -4.35 12.37 20.58
C SER A 253 -3.83 13.54 21.41
N THR A 254 -3.75 14.74 20.82
CA THR A 254 -3.35 15.96 21.53
C THR A 254 -4.15 17.19 21.11
N ILE A 255 -4.35 18.10 22.06
CA ILE A 255 -4.88 19.46 21.87
C ILE A 255 -3.84 20.43 22.42
N ASP A 256 -3.43 21.41 21.62
CA ASP A 256 -2.38 22.39 21.96
C ASP A 256 -1.09 21.72 22.50
N GLY A 257 -0.75 20.56 21.93
CA GLY A 257 0.41 19.75 22.32
C GLY A 257 0.22 18.91 23.60
N SER A 258 -0.86 19.12 24.34
CA SER A 258 -1.19 18.34 25.54
C SER A 258 -1.94 17.06 25.19
N GLY A 259 -1.57 15.92 25.79
CA GLY A 259 -2.27 14.66 25.60
C GLY A 259 -3.70 14.72 26.12
N VAL A 260 -4.66 14.19 25.35
CA VAL A 260 -6.09 14.17 25.71
C VAL A 260 -6.71 12.82 25.44
N GLU A 261 -7.84 12.53 26.10
CA GLU A 261 -8.60 11.32 25.86
C GLU A 261 -9.20 11.34 24.43
N PRO A 262 -9.35 10.18 23.77
CA PRO A 262 -9.83 10.17 22.38
C PRO A 262 -11.29 10.63 22.23
N LYS A 263 -12.06 10.70 23.32
CA LYS A 263 -13.41 11.28 23.32
C LYS A 263 -13.39 12.80 23.16
N ASP A 264 -12.41 13.48 23.76
CA ASP A 264 -12.32 14.94 23.71
C ASP A 264 -11.94 15.44 22.31
N ILE A 265 -11.08 14.68 21.61
CA ILE A 265 -10.67 15.00 20.25
C ILE A 265 -11.75 14.62 19.21
N LEU A 266 -12.66 13.71 19.53
CA LEU A 266 -13.70 13.24 18.60
C LEU A 266 -14.63 14.38 18.17
N GLU A 267 -15.10 15.20 19.11
CA GLU A 267 -15.98 16.33 18.79
C GLU A 267 -15.26 17.36 17.91
N LEU A 268 -13.98 17.62 18.18
CA LEU A 268 -13.16 18.53 17.36
C LEU A 268 -12.83 17.95 15.98
N ALA A 269 -12.79 16.62 15.84
CA ALA A 269 -12.54 15.95 14.56
C ALA A 269 -13.71 16.10 13.56
N LYS A 270 -14.91 16.48 14.02
CA LYS A 270 -16.03 16.84 13.12
C LYS A 270 -15.72 18.07 12.27
N GLN A 271 -14.82 18.93 12.74
CA GLN A 271 -14.37 20.13 12.02
C GLN A 271 -13.27 19.83 10.98
N ASN A 272 -12.71 18.61 10.96
CA ASN A 272 -11.80 18.20 9.90
C ASN A 272 -12.61 17.72 8.68
N GLU A 273 -12.77 18.63 7.72
CA GLU A 273 -13.50 18.35 6.47
C GLU A 273 -12.59 17.85 5.34
N ILE A 274 -11.27 17.83 5.54
CA ILE A 274 -10.29 17.64 4.45
C ILE A 274 -9.80 16.20 4.36
N ALA A 275 -9.56 15.53 5.50
CA ALA A 275 -9.01 14.18 5.53
C ALA A 275 -10.13 13.13 5.58
N LEU A 276 -10.07 12.16 4.66
CA LEU A 276 -10.93 10.98 4.66
C LEU A 276 -10.06 9.72 4.81
N ILE A 277 -10.56 8.71 5.49
CA ILE A 277 -9.90 7.41 5.61
C ILE A 277 -10.86 6.31 5.15
N GLY A 278 -10.49 5.58 4.10
CA GLY A 278 -11.36 4.57 3.50
C GLY A 278 -12.70 5.15 3.02
N GLY A 279 -12.71 6.41 2.61
CA GLY A 279 -13.92 7.15 2.21
C GLY A 279 -14.77 7.70 3.34
N LYS A 280 -14.37 7.51 4.61
CA LYS A 280 -15.09 8.01 5.80
C LYS A 280 -14.45 9.26 6.35
N ALA A 281 -15.25 10.12 6.97
CA ALA A 281 -14.74 11.30 7.65
C ALA A 281 -13.92 10.90 8.89
N LEU A 282 -13.00 11.77 9.32
CA LEU A 282 -12.11 11.46 10.45
C LEU A 282 -12.90 11.07 11.70
N HIS A 283 -13.91 11.86 12.09
CA HIS A 283 -14.73 11.58 13.28
C HIS A 283 -15.41 10.19 13.24
N GLU A 284 -15.94 9.77 12.08
CA GLU A 284 -16.57 8.45 11.92
C GLU A 284 -15.56 7.29 12.11
N VAL A 285 -14.30 7.51 11.75
CA VAL A 285 -13.21 6.55 11.94
C VAL A 285 -12.86 6.47 13.43
N LEU A 286 -12.81 7.61 14.12
CA LEU A 286 -12.53 7.68 15.55
C LEU A 286 -13.63 7.01 16.39
N GLU A 287 -14.91 7.25 16.06
CA GLU A 287 -16.05 6.58 16.72
C GLU A 287 -15.91 5.06 16.66
N LYS A 288 -15.56 4.51 15.50
CA LYS A 288 -15.34 3.06 15.34
C LYS A 288 -14.19 2.55 16.19
N CYS A 289 -13.09 3.29 16.24
CA CYS A 289 -11.93 2.91 17.07
C CYS A 289 -12.31 2.89 18.56
N LEU A 290 -13.08 3.88 19.03
CA LEU A 290 -13.55 3.96 20.41
C LEU A 290 -14.48 2.79 20.79
N ILE A 291 -15.39 2.40 19.90
CA ILE A 291 -16.28 1.24 20.11
C ILE A 291 -15.45 -0.05 20.23
N GLN A 292 -14.47 -0.25 19.35
CA GLN A 292 -13.60 -1.44 19.36
C GLN A 292 -12.68 -1.50 20.58
N GLN A 293 -12.36 -0.37 21.21
CA GLN A 293 -11.55 -0.29 22.42
C GLN A 293 -12.36 -0.51 23.71
N THR A 294 -13.69 -0.48 23.65
CA THR A 294 -14.53 -0.80 24.80
C THR A 294 -14.67 -2.33 24.89
N PRO A 295 -14.21 -3.00 25.97
CA PRO A 295 -14.47 -4.42 26.12
C PRO A 295 -15.99 -4.63 26.10
N CYS A 296 -16.48 -5.54 25.26
CA CYS A 296 -17.81 -6.08 25.45
C CYS A 296 -17.81 -6.71 26.85
N GLU A 297 -18.55 -6.13 27.79
CA GLU A 297 -18.91 -6.82 29.02
C GLU A 297 -19.63 -8.10 28.59
N GLU A 298 -18.95 -9.23 28.69
CA GLU A 298 -19.61 -10.52 28.72
C GLU A 298 -20.55 -10.46 29.93
N LYS A 299 -21.86 -10.39 29.65
CA LYS A 299 -22.86 -10.63 30.68
C LYS A 299 -22.61 -12.02 31.23
N GLU A 300 -22.04 -12.09 32.42
CA GLU A 300 -21.96 -13.29 33.24
C GLU A 300 -23.37 -13.87 33.35
N ASN A 301 -23.62 -14.94 32.60
CA ASN A 301 -24.87 -15.66 32.64
C ASN A 301 -24.79 -16.63 33.81
N THR A 302 -24.90 -16.12 35.04
CA THR A 302 -25.07 -16.94 36.25
C THR A 302 -26.44 -17.61 36.20
N GLN A 303 -26.50 -18.81 35.63
CA GLN A 303 -27.56 -19.76 35.94
C GLN A 303 -27.17 -20.56 37.19
N PRO A 304 -28.02 -20.61 38.24
CA PRO A 304 -27.75 -21.42 39.42
C PRO A 304 -27.91 -22.90 39.06
N ARG A 305 -26.88 -23.72 39.32
CA ARG A 305 -27.00 -25.18 39.24
C ARG A 305 -27.76 -25.67 40.47
N GLU A 306 -28.92 -26.27 40.24
CA GLU A 306 -29.61 -27.08 41.24
C GLU A 306 -28.75 -28.31 41.59
N ASN A 307 -28.57 -28.53 42.90
CA ASN A 307 -27.95 -29.72 43.44
C ASN A 307 -28.90 -30.92 43.26
N ILE A 308 -28.45 -31.94 42.55
CA ILE A 308 -28.99 -33.29 42.69
C ILE A 308 -27.84 -34.19 43.16
N VAL A 309 -27.94 -34.59 44.42
CA VAL A 309 -27.12 -35.60 45.09
C VAL A 309 -27.69 -36.97 44.76
N VAL A 310 -26.87 -37.94 44.32
CA VAL A 310 -27.02 -39.35 44.72
C VAL A 310 -25.65 -40.04 44.73
N ASP A 311 -25.17 -40.27 45.95
CA ASP A 311 -24.44 -41.39 46.53
C ASP A 311 -23.33 -42.15 45.77
N ALA A 312 -22.15 -42.12 46.39
CA ALA A 312 -21.09 -43.11 46.26
C ALA A 312 -21.32 -44.31 47.21
N PRO A 313 -20.65 -45.44 46.95
CA PRO A 313 -19.86 -46.09 47.99
C PRO A 313 -18.42 -46.26 47.47
N SER A 314 -17.42 -45.63 48.08
CA SER A 314 -16.82 -45.93 49.40
C SER A 314 -15.66 -46.92 49.30
N SER A 315 -14.51 -46.42 49.76
CA SER A 315 -13.35 -47.12 50.34
C SER A 315 -12.43 -47.88 49.37
N ALA A 316 -11.11 -47.89 49.52
CA ALA A 316 -10.13 -47.13 50.31
C ALA A 316 -8.75 -47.71 49.92
N PHE A 317 -7.69 -47.00 50.33
CA PHE A 317 -6.28 -47.45 50.40
C PHE A 317 -5.37 -47.23 49.17
N ASP A 318 -4.60 -46.16 49.31
CA ASP A 318 -3.14 -46.12 49.50
C ASP A 318 -2.14 -46.69 48.48
N GLU A 319 -1.11 -45.85 48.33
CA GLU A 319 0.31 -46.12 48.07
C GLU A 319 0.80 -46.52 46.67
N GLN A 320 1.42 -45.50 46.06
CA GLN A 320 2.71 -45.50 45.33
C GLN A 320 3.32 -46.85 44.92
N VAL A 321 3.57 -47.04 43.62
CA VAL A 321 4.84 -47.60 43.12
C VAL A 321 5.18 -47.04 41.73
N THR A 322 6.33 -46.37 41.62
CA THR A 322 7.07 -46.05 40.39
C THR A 322 7.87 -47.27 39.92
N VAL A 323 7.86 -47.64 38.63
CA VAL A 323 8.99 -48.33 37.97
C VAL A 323 9.04 -48.03 36.47
N GLU A 324 10.17 -47.50 35.99
CA GLU A 324 10.58 -47.39 34.59
C GLU A 324 10.89 -48.77 33.96
N LYS A 325 10.70 -48.93 32.62
CA LYS A 325 11.78 -49.39 31.72
C LYS A 325 11.42 -49.47 30.23
N LYS A 326 12.29 -48.83 29.44
CA LYS A 326 13.03 -49.26 28.22
C LYS A 326 12.32 -49.90 27.01
N VAL A 327 12.60 -49.27 25.88
CA VAL A 327 12.53 -49.67 24.45
C VAL A 327 13.36 -50.93 24.14
N PRO A 328 13.01 -51.67 23.07
CA PRO A 328 13.99 -51.92 22.00
C PRO A 328 13.45 -51.81 20.55
N ILE A 329 14.39 -51.52 19.65
CA ILE A 329 14.31 -51.38 18.17
C ILE A 329 14.28 -52.77 17.49
N PRO A 330 13.76 -52.89 16.25
CA PRO A 330 14.47 -53.67 15.21
C PRO A 330 14.53 -52.92 13.85
N GLU A 331 15.71 -52.64 13.29
CA GLU A 331 16.57 -53.44 12.37
C GLU A 331 16.10 -53.55 10.90
N LYS A 332 16.99 -53.11 9.99
CA LYS A 332 16.93 -53.15 8.51
C LYS A 332 17.05 -54.59 8.00
N ALA A 333 16.56 -54.97 6.81
CA ALA A 333 17.10 -54.76 5.43
C ALA A 333 16.39 -55.80 4.50
N PRO A 334 16.74 -56.02 3.19
CA PRO A 334 17.56 -55.27 2.25
C PRO A 334 16.88 -55.03 0.86
N ALA A 335 17.64 -54.42 -0.05
CA ALA A 335 17.32 -54.12 -1.43
C ALA A 335 17.29 -55.34 -2.37
N VAL A 336 16.53 -55.19 -3.47
CA VAL A 336 16.81 -55.73 -4.82
C VAL A 336 16.52 -54.61 -5.82
#